data_AF-A0A7C4HGP2-F1
#
_entry.id   AF-A0A7C4HGP2-F1
#
_cell.length_a   1.000
_cell.length_b   1.000
_cell.length_c   1.000
_cell.angle_alpha   90.00
_cell.angle_beta   90.00
_cell.angle_gamma   90.00
#
_symmetry.space_group_name_H-M   'P 1'
#
loop_
_entity.id
_entity.type
_entity.pdbx_description
1 polymer ?
#
loop_
_entity_poly.entity_id
_entity_poly.type
_entity_poly.pdbx_seq_one_letter_code
_entity_poly.pdbx_strand_id
1 'polypeptide(L)'
;GGKGSKEAVTGRISQIRAQIAETTSDYDREKLQERLAKLVGGVAVINVGAATESEMKEKKARVEDAMNATKAAVEEGVVPGGGVAYLRAQKALDKLEVSDSEKFGVNIIRRALEEPLRWIATNAGVDGSIVVEKVREGKGAFGYNAQTLEYEDLVKAGVIDPTKVVRSALQNAASVAGLMLTTECMVADIPEKKGPAGMPGGGMGGMGGMGGMGGMM
;
A
#
# COMPACT_ATOMS: atom_id res chain seq x y z
N GLY A 1 21.75 -13.28 -7.96
CA GLY A 1 22.89 -13.05 -7.07
C GLY A 1 24.05 -12.47 -7.86
N GLY A 2 24.70 -11.43 -7.36
CA GLY A 2 25.76 -10.70 -8.05
C GLY A 2 27.02 -11.55 -8.26
N LYS A 3 27.56 -11.54 -9.48
CA LYS A 3 28.77 -12.28 -9.90
C LYS A 3 30.08 -11.56 -9.55
N GLY A 4 30.05 -10.59 -8.64
CA GLY A 4 31.24 -9.81 -8.25
C GLY A 4 32.08 -10.56 -7.23
N SER A 5 33.41 -10.45 -7.33
CA SER A 5 34.31 -11.05 -6.33
C SER A 5 34.24 -10.30 -5.01
N LYS A 6 34.45 -11.02 -3.90
CA LYS A 6 34.42 -10.44 -2.55
C LYS A 6 35.52 -9.39 -2.37
N GLU A 7 36.66 -9.62 -3.03
CA GLU A 7 37.81 -8.74 -3.08
C GLU A 7 37.47 -7.41 -3.76
N ALA A 8 36.73 -7.44 -4.89
CA ALA A 8 36.31 -6.23 -5.59
C ALA A 8 35.33 -5.39 -4.75
N VAL A 9 34.41 -6.03 -4.04
CA VAL A 9 33.46 -5.34 -3.14
C VAL A 9 34.21 -4.70 -1.97
N THR A 10 35.11 -5.44 -1.33
CA THR A 10 35.91 -4.95 -0.21
C THR A 10 36.83 -3.80 -0.64
N GLY A 11 37.48 -3.94 -1.80
CA GLY A 11 38.28 -2.87 -2.39
C GLY A 11 37.47 -1.60 -2.65
N ARG A 12 36.23 -1.75 -3.14
CA ARG A 12 35.34 -0.60 -3.37
C ARG A 12 34.89 0.07 -2.08
N ILE A 13 34.62 -0.70 -1.03
CA ILE A 13 34.31 -0.17 0.31
C ILE A 13 35.47 0.70 0.82
N SER A 14 36.71 0.20 0.73
CA SER A 14 37.91 0.94 1.14
C SER A 14 38.11 2.23 0.33
N GLN A 15 37.92 2.19 -0.99
CA GLN A 15 37.98 3.38 -1.85
C GLN A 15 36.97 4.45 -1.42
N ILE A 16 35.71 4.05 -1.18
CA ILE A 16 34.66 5.01 -0.81
C ILE A 16 34.94 5.62 0.58
N ARG A 17 35.49 4.84 1.53
CA ARG A 17 35.90 5.38 2.84
C ARG A 17 36.99 6.43 2.72
N ALA A 18 37.98 6.24 1.83
CA ALA A 18 39.00 7.24 1.56
C ALA A 18 38.39 8.51 0.94
N GLN A 19 37.52 8.36 -0.05
CA GLN A 19 36.82 9.49 -0.70
C GLN A 19 35.94 10.30 0.27
N ILE A 20 35.33 9.66 1.27
CA ILE A 20 34.57 10.33 2.33
C ILE A 20 35.47 11.20 3.22
N ALA A 21 36.69 10.75 3.48
CA ALA A 21 37.65 11.49 4.32
C ALA A 21 38.29 12.66 3.58
N GLU A 22 38.49 12.54 2.26
CA GLU A 22 39.09 13.57 1.42
C GLU A 22 38.10 14.64 0.95
N THR A 23 36.81 14.32 0.86
CA THR A 23 35.82 15.27 0.36
C THR A 23 35.52 16.40 1.36
N THR A 24 35.60 17.62 0.85
CA THR A 24 35.21 18.87 1.54
C THR A 24 33.76 19.26 1.28
N SER A 25 33.10 18.60 0.34
CA SER A 25 31.69 18.82 -0.02
C SER A 25 30.79 17.94 0.85
N ASP A 26 29.90 18.56 1.61
CA ASP A 26 28.93 17.85 2.45
C ASP A 26 27.94 17.03 1.60
N TYR A 27 27.57 17.54 0.42
CA TYR A 27 26.72 16.81 -0.53
C TYR A 27 27.39 15.51 -1.00
N ASP A 28 28.67 15.57 -1.37
CA ASP A 28 29.40 14.39 -1.83
C ASP A 28 29.64 13.40 -0.69
N ARG A 29 29.88 13.90 0.52
CA ARG A 29 30.00 13.07 1.72
C ARG A 29 28.73 12.27 1.96
N GLU A 30 27.56 12.90 1.91
CA GLU A 30 26.26 12.24 2.09
C GLU A 30 26.04 11.17 1.02
N LYS A 31 26.28 11.48 -0.26
CA LYS A 31 26.09 10.52 -1.36
C LYS A 31 27.06 9.34 -1.31
N LEU A 32 28.31 9.57 -0.89
CA LEU A 32 29.26 8.48 -0.68
C LEU A 32 28.88 7.60 0.52
N GLN A 33 28.35 8.18 1.59
CA GLN A 33 27.85 7.43 2.74
C GLN A 33 26.63 6.57 2.37
N GLU A 34 25.67 7.08 1.59
CA GLU A 34 24.54 6.27 1.09
C GLU A 34 25.02 5.06 0.29
N ARG A 35 26.02 5.26 -0.59
CA ARG A 35 26.59 4.18 -1.40
C ARG A 35 27.36 3.17 -0.56
N LEU A 36 28.14 3.65 0.42
CA LEU A 36 28.85 2.81 1.37
C LEU A 36 27.88 1.93 2.15
N ALA A 37 26.78 2.52 2.65
CA ALA A 37 25.75 1.80 3.39
C ALA A 37 25.13 0.67 2.55
N LYS A 38 24.81 0.92 1.27
CA LYS A 38 24.29 -0.10 0.35
C LYS A 38 25.28 -1.25 0.10
N LEU A 39 26.59 -0.96 0.05
CA LEU A 39 27.62 -1.99 -0.16
C LEU A 39 27.90 -2.82 1.10
N VAL A 40 27.91 -2.18 2.27
CA VAL A 40 28.14 -2.85 3.55
C VAL A 40 26.91 -3.63 3.99
N GLY A 41 25.71 -3.12 3.74
CA GLY A 41 24.45 -3.74 4.16
C GLY A 41 24.15 -5.07 3.47
N GLY A 42 24.68 -5.31 2.26
CA GLY A 42 24.49 -6.55 1.53
C GLY A 42 23.02 -6.83 1.18
N VAL A 43 22.71 -8.11 0.91
CA VAL A 43 21.35 -8.57 0.59
C VAL A 43 21.07 -9.84 1.39
N ALA A 44 20.08 -9.80 2.28
CA ALA A 44 19.56 -10.98 2.95
C ALA A 44 18.50 -11.68 2.09
N VAL A 45 18.57 -13.01 1.99
CA VAL A 45 17.59 -13.82 1.25
C VAL A 45 16.83 -14.69 2.25
N ILE A 46 15.51 -14.63 2.22
CA ILE A 46 14.61 -15.42 3.06
C ILE A 46 13.96 -16.49 2.18
N ASN A 47 14.18 -17.76 2.53
CA ASN A 47 13.57 -18.90 1.83
C ASN A 47 12.34 -19.37 2.61
N VAL A 48 11.17 -19.37 1.97
CA VAL A 48 9.89 -19.76 2.58
C VAL A 48 9.51 -21.17 2.12
N GLY A 49 9.32 -22.08 3.08
CA GLY A 49 8.88 -23.46 2.83
C GLY A 49 7.42 -23.70 3.27
N ALA A 50 6.74 -24.58 2.54
CA ALA A 50 5.39 -25.09 2.83
C ALA A 50 5.21 -26.53 2.30
N ALA A 51 4.13 -27.20 2.71
CA ALA A 51 3.86 -28.59 2.34
C ALA A 51 3.34 -28.75 0.91
N THR A 52 2.61 -27.74 0.40
CA THR A 52 2.11 -27.71 -0.99
C THR A 52 2.53 -26.43 -1.71
N GLU A 53 2.48 -26.43 -3.05
CA GLU A 53 2.84 -25.26 -3.86
C GLU A 53 1.89 -24.06 -3.59
N SER A 54 0.59 -24.32 -3.44
CA SER A 54 -0.40 -23.29 -3.16
C SER A 54 -0.15 -22.61 -1.82
N GLU A 55 0.15 -23.39 -0.77
CA GLU A 55 0.52 -22.86 0.54
C GLU A 55 1.86 -22.12 0.50
N MET A 56 2.83 -22.58 -0.31
CA MET A 56 4.10 -21.90 -0.47
C MET A 56 3.90 -20.49 -1.02
N LYS A 57 3.05 -20.34 -2.05
CA LYS A 57 2.73 -19.05 -2.65
C LYS A 57 2.02 -18.12 -1.66
N GLU A 58 1.04 -18.63 -0.93
CA GLU A 58 0.30 -17.86 0.09
C GLU A 58 1.23 -17.42 1.24
N LYS A 59 2.03 -18.33 1.77
CA LYS A 59 2.95 -18.04 2.87
C LYS A 59 4.07 -17.09 2.45
N LYS A 60 4.55 -17.22 1.20
CA LYS A 60 5.50 -16.28 0.63
C LYS A 60 4.90 -14.87 0.57
N ALA A 61 3.67 -14.73 0.06
CA ALA A 61 2.98 -13.44 0.01
C ALA A 61 2.83 -12.84 1.42
N ARG A 62 2.40 -13.63 2.42
CA ARG A 62 2.33 -13.17 3.82
C ARG A 62 3.67 -12.71 4.39
N VAL A 63 4.76 -13.40 4.07
CA VAL A 63 6.11 -13.02 4.52
C VAL A 63 6.57 -11.74 3.84
N GLU A 64 6.28 -11.57 2.55
CA GLU A 64 6.56 -10.32 1.81
C GLU A 64 5.79 -9.14 2.41
N ASP A 65 4.49 -9.33 2.70
CA ASP A 65 3.66 -8.32 3.36
C ASP A 65 4.18 -7.96 4.76
N ALA A 66 4.50 -8.97 5.58
CA ALA A 66 5.07 -8.75 6.91
C ALA A 66 6.42 -8.01 6.86
N MET A 67 7.28 -8.32 5.89
CA MET A 67 8.55 -7.63 5.67
C MET A 67 8.32 -6.15 5.33
N ASN A 68 7.36 -5.87 4.45
CA ASN A 68 7.08 -4.50 4.02
C ASN A 68 6.45 -3.67 5.15
N ALA A 69 5.51 -4.26 5.91
CA ALA A 69 4.89 -3.61 7.06
C ALA A 69 5.91 -3.30 8.16
N THR A 70 6.80 -4.24 8.48
CA THR A 70 7.85 -4.03 9.50
C THR A 70 8.87 -2.98 9.07
N LYS A 71 9.28 -2.96 7.79
CA LYS A 71 10.12 -1.87 7.26
C LYS A 71 9.45 -0.51 7.42
N ALA A 72 8.18 -0.39 7.01
CA ALA A 72 7.43 0.85 7.15
C ALA A 72 7.28 1.30 8.62
N ALA A 73 7.11 0.34 9.53
CA ALA A 73 7.03 0.60 10.97
C ALA A 73 8.37 1.06 11.56
N VAL A 74 9.50 0.50 11.09
CA VAL A 74 10.84 0.93 11.53
C VAL A 74 11.18 2.33 11.03
N GLU A 75 10.72 2.70 9.83
CA GLU A 75 11.01 4.00 9.22
C GLU A 75 10.28 5.17 9.89
N GLU A 76 8.96 5.05 10.13
CA GLU A 76 8.12 6.16 10.63
C GLU A 76 7.41 5.85 11.96
N GLY A 77 7.74 4.73 12.59
CA GLY A 77 7.08 4.27 13.82
C GLY A 77 5.71 3.62 13.57
N VAL A 78 4.98 3.44 14.67
CA VAL A 78 3.67 2.78 14.70
C VAL A 78 2.64 3.65 15.41
N VAL A 79 1.38 3.45 15.05
CA VAL A 79 0.21 4.09 15.66
C VAL A 79 -0.83 3.04 16.05
N PRO A 80 -1.79 3.35 16.96
CA PRO A 80 -2.90 2.46 17.25
C PRO A 80 -3.70 2.16 15.99
N GLY A 81 -3.86 0.87 15.68
CA GLY A 81 -4.49 0.43 14.44
C GLY A 81 -6.01 0.52 14.47
N GLY A 82 -6.66 -0.25 13.60
CA GLY A 82 -8.14 -0.38 13.58
C GLY A 82 -8.87 0.92 13.24
N GLY A 83 -8.21 1.86 12.55
CA GLY A 83 -8.77 3.17 12.22
C GLY A 83 -8.79 4.18 13.39
N VAL A 84 -8.31 3.81 14.58
CA VAL A 84 -8.26 4.72 15.74
C VAL A 84 -7.34 5.90 15.48
N ALA A 85 -6.18 5.68 14.84
CA ALA A 85 -5.25 6.74 14.48
C ALA A 85 -5.92 7.90 13.71
N TYR A 86 -6.77 7.59 12.73
CA TYR A 86 -7.50 8.60 11.95
C TYR A 86 -8.49 9.38 12.81
N LEU A 87 -9.27 8.69 13.65
CA LEU A 87 -10.21 9.32 14.55
C LEU A 87 -9.51 10.26 15.54
N ARG A 88 -8.33 9.88 16.06
CA ARG A 88 -7.52 10.74 16.94
C ARG A 88 -6.96 11.96 16.19
N ALA A 89 -6.58 11.79 14.92
CA ALA A 89 -6.05 12.86 14.08
C ALA A 89 -7.08 13.97 13.79
N GLN A 90 -8.38 13.71 13.93
CA GLN A 90 -9.42 14.74 13.74
C GLN A 90 -9.20 15.99 14.62
N LYS A 91 -8.61 15.85 15.82
CA LYS A 91 -8.33 17.00 16.70
C LYS A 91 -7.37 18.01 16.08
N ALA A 92 -6.54 17.59 15.12
CA ALA A 92 -5.66 18.51 14.40
C ALA A 92 -6.44 19.48 13.51
N LEU A 93 -7.62 19.06 13.02
CA LEU A 93 -8.49 19.89 12.18
C LEU A 93 -9.11 21.06 12.95
N ASP A 94 -9.24 20.95 14.27
CA ASP A 94 -9.82 22.01 15.13
C ASP A 94 -8.91 23.24 15.23
N LYS A 95 -7.62 23.08 14.90
CA LYS A 95 -6.61 24.15 14.94
C LYS A 95 -6.43 24.85 13.60
N LEU A 96 -7.12 24.41 12.54
CA LEU A 96 -6.99 24.99 11.22
C LEU A 96 -7.84 26.27 11.12
N GLU A 97 -7.18 27.38 10.84
CA GLU A 97 -7.84 28.63 10.47
C GLU A 97 -8.10 28.61 8.96
N VAL A 98 -9.37 28.51 8.57
CA VAL A 98 -9.79 28.38 7.17
C VAL A 98 -10.92 29.36 6.86
N SER A 99 -11.05 29.72 5.58
CA SER A 99 -12.16 30.54 5.11
C SER A 99 -13.51 29.84 5.27
N ASP A 100 -14.61 30.59 5.24
CA ASP A 100 -15.96 30.01 5.33
C ASP A 100 -16.26 29.01 4.21
N SER A 101 -15.71 29.23 3.01
CA SER A 101 -15.79 28.32 1.87
C SER A 101 -15.05 27.00 2.10
N GLU A 102 -13.95 27.01 2.84
CA GLU A 102 -13.11 25.84 3.10
C GLU A 102 -13.58 25.02 4.30
N LYS A 103 -14.37 25.61 5.22
CA LYS A 103 -14.96 24.90 6.37
C LYS A 103 -15.73 23.65 5.94
N PHE A 104 -16.42 23.71 4.80
CA PHE A 104 -17.12 22.55 4.26
C PHE A 104 -16.17 21.41 3.90
N GLY A 105 -15.04 21.72 3.25
CA GLY A 105 -13.98 20.75 2.94
C GLY A 105 -13.37 20.12 4.19
N VAL A 106 -13.09 20.92 5.22
CA VAL A 106 -12.60 20.42 6.51
C VAL A 106 -13.59 19.44 7.15
N ASN A 107 -14.90 19.72 7.08
CA ASN A 107 -15.93 18.81 7.59
C ASN A 107 -16.03 17.50 6.80
N ILE A 108 -15.82 17.54 5.47
CA ILE A 108 -15.73 16.32 4.65
C ILE A 108 -14.57 15.44 5.13
N ILE A 109 -13.38 16.02 5.30
CA ILE A 109 -12.20 15.27 5.78
C ILE A 109 -12.45 14.73 7.18
N ARG A 110 -13.04 15.53 8.08
CA ARG A 110 -13.40 15.09 9.42
C ARG A 110 -14.27 13.83 9.36
N ARG A 111 -15.35 13.86 8.58
CA ARG A 111 -16.22 12.69 8.40
C ARG A 111 -15.50 11.52 7.73
N ALA A 112 -14.66 11.75 6.72
CA ALA A 112 -13.93 10.68 6.05
C ALA A 112 -12.97 9.93 6.99
N LEU A 113 -12.39 10.61 8.00
CA LEU A 113 -11.45 10.01 8.95
C LEU A 113 -12.09 8.99 9.91
N GLU A 114 -13.41 9.03 10.13
CA GLU A 114 -14.10 8.04 10.98
C GLU A 114 -14.62 6.83 10.20
N GLU A 115 -14.73 6.92 8.87
CA GLU A 115 -15.24 5.85 8.01
C GLU A 115 -14.43 4.54 8.13
N PRO A 116 -13.08 4.53 8.20
CA PRO A 116 -12.33 3.29 8.35
C PRO A 116 -12.74 2.47 9.58
N LEU A 117 -12.83 3.11 10.75
CA LEU A 117 -13.26 2.46 11.99
C LEU A 117 -14.72 2.00 11.90
N ARG A 118 -15.58 2.84 11.32
CA ARG A 118 -17.01 2.53 11.10
C ARG A 118 -17.17 1.27 10.25
N TRP A 119 -16.46 1.17 9.12
CA TRP A 119 -16.54 0.00 8.25
C TRP A 119 -15.96 -1.26 8.87
N ILE A 120 -14.85 -1.16 9.62
CA ILE A 120 -14.29 -2.30 10.36
C ILE A 120 -15.32 -2.85 11.35
N ALA A 121 -15.97 -1.96 12.12
CA ALA A 121 -17.00 -2.35 13.07
C ALA A 121 -18.24 -2.95 12.39
N THR A 122 -18.75 -2.32 11.33
CA THR A 122 -19.89 -2.82 10.56
C THR A 122 -19.61 -4.20 9.96
N ASN A 123 -18.42 -4.43 9.42
CA ASN A 123 -18.01 -5.73 8.88
C ASN A 123 -17.86 -6.80 9.97
N ALA A 124 -17.60 -6.40 11.21
CA ALA A 124 -17.61 -7.27 12.38
C ALA A 124 -19.02 -7.54 12.93
N GLY A 125 -20.08 -7.02 12.29
CA GLY A 125 -21.47 -7.27 12.65
C GLY A 125 -22.01 -6.40 13.79
N VAL A 126 -21.31 -5.33 14.17
CA VAL A 126 -21.74 -4.37 15.20
C VAL A 126 -22.03 -2.99 14.59
N ASP A 127 -22.82 -2.17 15.28
CA ASP A 127 -23.12 -0.82 14.80
C ASP A 127 -21.87 0.08 14.85
N GLY A 128 -21.32 0.40 13.68
CA GLY A 128 -20.12 1.23 13.57
C GLY A 128 -20.29 2.65 14.11
N SER A 129 -21.50 3.21 14.15
CA SER A 129 -21.75 4.54 14.74
C SER A 129 -21.53 4.52 16.25
N ILE A 130 -22.03 3.48 16.91
CA ILE A 130 -21.88 3.31 18.36
C ILE A 130 -20.39 3.09 18.69
N VAL A 131 -19.69 2.28 17.90
CA VAL A 131 -18.26 2.03 18.09
C VAL A 131 -17.45 3.32 17.91
N VAL A 132 -17.69 4.09 16.85
CA VAL A 132 -17.00 5.36 16.59
C VAL A 132 -17.18 6.32 17.76
N GLU A 133 -18.40 6.52 18.24
CA GLU A 133 -18.67 7.45 19.35
C GLU A 133 -18.02 6.98 20.65
N LYS A 134 -18.13 5.69 21.00
CA LYS A 134 -17.47 5.16 22.21
C LYS A 134 -15.95 5.26 22.13
N VAL A 135 -15.35 5.01 20.97
CA VAL A 135 -13.90 5.20 20.78
C VAL A 135 -13.54 6.69 20.82
N ARG A 136 -14.39 7.60 20.34
CA ARG A 136 -14.17 9.06 20.36
C ARG A 136 -14.06 9.61 21.79
N GLU A 137 -14.86 9.10 22.72
CA GLU A 137 -14.83 9.45 24.15
C GLU A 137 -13.52 9.04 24.84
N GLY A 138 -12.89 7.97 24.33
CA GLY A 138 -11.60 7.48 24.81
C GLY A 138 -10.40 8.36 24.45
N LYS A 139 -9.22 7.97 24.95
CA LYS A 139 -7.95 8.67 24.73
C LYS A 139 -6.84 7.69 24.36
N GLY A 140 -5.81 8.20 23.70
CA GLY A 140 -4.63 7.41 23.32
C GLY A 140 -5.01 6.20 22.47
N ALA A 141 -4.47 5.05 22.86
CA ALA A 141 -4.63 3.76 22.17
C ALA A 141 -5.94 3.02 22.48
N PHE A 142 -6.83 3.59 23.30
CA PHE A 142 -8.16 3.00 23.51
C PHE A 142 -8.92 2.92 22.19
N GLY A 143 -9.37 1.72 21.84
CA GLY A 143 -10.03 1.42 20.59
C GLY A 143 -10.93 0.20 20.69
N TYR A 144 -11.51 -0.18 19.56
CA TYR A 144 -12.34 -1.38 19.43
C TYR A 144 -11.58 -2.43 18.65
N ASN A 145 -11.33 -3.57 19.28
CA ASN A 145 -10.69 -4.70 18.63
C ASN A 145 -11.77 -5.56 17.95
N ALA A 146 -11.86 -5.47 16.63
CA ALA A 146 -12.85 -6.21 15.86
C ALA A 146 -12.62 -7.74 15.84
N GLN A 147 -11.43 -8.21 16.21
CA GLN A 147 -11.13 -9.64 16.31
C GLN A 147 -11.73 -10.27 17.57
N THR A 148 -11.72 -9.54 18.69
CA THR A 148 -12.25 -10.00 20.00
C THR A 148 -13.62 -9.40 20.33
N LEU A 149 -14.05 -8.37 19.60
CA LEU A 149 -15.26 -7.58 19.82
C LEU A 149 -15.25 -6.81 21.16
N GLU A 150 -14.05 -6.49 21.66
CA GLU A 150 -13.86 -5.80 22.95
C GLU A 150 -13.26 -4.41 22.78
N TYR A 151 -13.48 -3.55 23.79
CA TYR A 151 -12.87 -2.23 23.86
C TYR A 151 -11.66 -2.28 24.77
N GLU A 152 -10.49 -2.03 24.21
CA GLU A 152 -9.22 -2.21 24.90
C GLU A 152 -8.14 -1.27 24.37
N ASP A 153 -6.94 -1.36 24.95
CA ASP A 153 -5.75 -0.68 24.43
C ASP A 153 -5.20 -1.47 23.24
N LEU A 154 -5.42 -0.95 22.03
CA LEU A 154 -5.07 -1.66 20.79
C LEU A 154 -3.56 -1.89 20.64
N VAL A 155 -2.74 -1.00 21.20
CA VAL A 155 -1.29 -1.18 21.15
C VAL A 155 -0.87 -2.36 22.04
N LYS A 156 -1.47 -2.49 23.22
CA LYS A 156 -1.23 -3.65 24.11
C LYS A 156 -1.81 -4.95 23.54
N ALA A 157 -2.92 -4.88 22.83
CA ALA A 157 -3.54 -6.00 22.14
C ALA A 157 -2.77 -6.43 20.87
N GLY A 158 -1.76 -5.66 20.44
CA GLY A 158 -0.97 -5.95 19.24
C GLY A 158 -1.62 -5.50 17.93
N VAL A 159 -2.70 -4.74 17.99
CA VAL A 159 -3.39 -4.14 16.83
C VAL A 159 -2.75 -2.78 16.54
N ILE A 160 -1.67 -2.82 15.77
CA ILE A 160 -0.85 -1.66 15.42
C ILE A 160 -0.74 -1.50 13.91
N ASP A 161 -0.75 -0.26 13.45
CA ASP A 161 -0.53 0.08 12.04
C ASP A 161 0.77 0.89 11.89
N PRO A 162 1.59 0.65 10.85
CA PRO A 162 2.72 1.51 10.55
C PRO A 162 2.27 2.94 10.22
N THR A 163 2.89 3.95 10.83
CA THR A 163 2.53 5.37 10.61
C THR A 163 2.57 5.74 9.13
N LYS A 164 3.59 5.26 8.42
CA LYS A 164 3.77 5.48 6.99
C LYS A 164 2.57 5.01 6.17
N VAL A 165 2.01 3.84 6.50
CA VAL A 165 0.86 3.27 5.78
C VAL A 165 -0.36 4.15 5.99
N VAL A 166 -0.65 4.50 7.24
CA VAL A 166 -1.81 5.34 7.61
C VAL A 166 -1.73 6.72 6.93
N ARG A 167 -0.56 7.36 6.98
CA ARG A 167 -0.29 8.66 6.36
C ARG A 167 -0.41 8.60 4.84
N SER A 168 0.27 7.64 4.20
CA SER A 168 0.27 7.49 2.74
C SER A 168 -1.11 7.17 2.19
N ALA A 169 -1.88 6.31 2.87
CA ALA A 169 -3.25 6.00 2.47
C ALA A 169 -4.14 7.26 2.45
N LEU A 170 -4.08 8.07 3.51
CA LEU A 170 -4.87 9.32 3.58
C LEU A 170 -4.43 10.34 2.52
N GLN A 171 -3.13 10.54 2.34
CA GLN A 171 -2.59 11.50 1.37
C GLN A 171 -2.95 11.11 -0.07
N ASN A 172 -2.82 9.83 -0.42
CA ASN A 172 -3.15 9.33 -1.75
C ASN A 172 -4.66 9.39 -2.00
N ALA A 173 -5.48 9.03 -1.02
CA ALA A 173 -6.93 9.14 -1.12
C ALA A 173 -7.39 10.59 -1.32
N ALA A 174 -6.84 11.53 -0.54
CA ALA A 174 -7.13 12.96 -0.68
C ALA A 174 -6.68 13.50 -2.05
N SER A 175 -5.52 13.05 -2.55
CA SER A 175 -4.99 13.43 -3.87
C SER A 175 -5.95 13.02 -5.00
N VAL A 176 -6.38 11.76 -5.01
CA VAL A 176 -7.32 11.26 -6.03
C VAL A 176 -8.69 11.92 -5.89
N ALA A 177 -9.19 12.08 -4.67
CA ALA A 177 -10.47 12.76 -4.43
C ALA A 177 -10.42 14.21 -4.93
N GLY A 178 -9.33 14.93 -4.67
CA GLY A 178 -9.12 16.29 -5.16
C GLY A 178 -9.15 16.35 -6.69
N LEU A 179 -8.39 15.46 -7.36
CA LEU A 179 -8.40 15.36 -8.82
C LEU A 179 -9.81 15.14 -9.36
N MET A 180 -10.55 14.16 -8.80
CA MET A 180 -11.90 13.82 -9.25
C MET A 180 -12.89 14.97 -9.05
N LEU A 181 -12.84 15.66 -7.90
CA LEU A 181 -13.73 16.79 -7.59
C LEU A 181 -13.50 17.99 -8.52
N THR A 182 -12.28 18.18 -9.02
CA THR A 182 -11.93 19.26 -9.96
C THR A 182 -12.01 18.84 -11.44
N THR A 183 -12.41 17.60 -11.73
CA THR A 183 -12.50 17.09 -13.10
C THR A 183 -13.85 17.44 -13.70
N GLU A 184 -13.86 18.38 -14.66
CA GLU A 184 -15.08 18.84 -15.34
C GLU A 184 -15.48 17.96 -16.54
N CYS A 185 -14.54 17.23 -17.14
CA CYS A 185 -14.79 16.43 -18.34
C CYS A 185 -13.96 15.15 -18.35
N MET A 186 -14.57 14.06 -18.82
CA MET A 186 -13.93 12.77 -19.04
C MET A 186 -14.23 12.31 -20.47
N VAL A 187 -13.19 11.86 -21.18
CA VAL A 187 -13.31 11.30 -22.53
C VAL A 187 -12.98 9.81 -22.44
N ALA A 188 -13.83 8.98 -23.05
CA ALA A 188 -13.65 7.53 -23.10
C ALA A 188 -13.90 7.02 -24.52
N ASP A 189 -13.25 5.91 -24.87
CA ASP A 189 -13.50 5.21 -26.12
C ASP A 189 -14.92 4.63 -26.14
N ILE A 190 -15.55 4.64 -27.31
CA ILE A 190 -16.86 4.02 -27.50
C ILE A 190 -16.70 2.51 -27.32
N PRO A 191 -17.50 1.84 -26.45
CA PRO A 191 -17.43 0.40 -26.28
C PRO A 191 -17.62 -0.30 -27.63
N GLU A 192 -16.64 -1.14 -28.00
CA GLU A 192 -16.76 -1.94 -29.21
C GLU A 192 -17.97 -2.87 -29.09
N LYS A 193 -18.81 -2.89 -30.13
CA LYS A 193 -19.85 -3.93 -30.24
C LYS A 193 -19.14 -5.26 -30.39
N LYS A 194 -19.08 -6.05 -29.32
CA LYS A 194 -18.77 -7.48 -29.43
C LYS A 194 -19.75 -8.05 -30.46
N GLY A 195 -19.23 -8.43 -31.63
CA GLY A 195 -20.03 -9.15 -32.62
C GLY A 195 -20.70 -10.35 -31.96
N PRO A 196 -21.86 -10.81 -32.46
CA PRO A 196 -22.48 -12.02 -31.93
C PRO A 196 -21.41 -13.09 -31.88
N ALA A 197 -21.08 -13.56 -30.67
CA ALA A 197 -20.20 -14.69 -30.48
C ALA A 197 -20.75 -15.78 -31.38
N GLY A 198 -20.00 -16.11 -32.43
CA GLY A 198 -20.41 -17.12 -33.39
C GLY A 198 -20.82 -18.34 -32.59
N MET A 199 -22.09 -18.73 -32.70
CA MET A 199 -22.56 -19.97 -32.11
C MET A 199 -21.56 -21.06 -32.53
N PRO A 200 -21.10 -21.91 -31.59
CA PRO A 200 -20.30 -23.08 -31.95
C PRO A 200 -21.05 -23.83 -33.04
N GLY A 201 -20.44 -23.94 -34.21
CA GLY A 201 -21.04 -24.55 -35.38
C GLY A 201 -21.63 -25.91 -35.02
N GLY A 202 -22.96 -25.99 -35.03
CA GLY A 202 -23.68 -27.24 -35.08
C GLY A 202 -23.30 -27.93 -36.39
N GLY A 203 -22.57 -29.04 -36.28
CA GLY A 203 -22.29 -29.88 -37.43
C GLY A 203 -23.61 -30.39 -38.02
N MET A 204 -23.73 -30.30 -39.35
CA MET A 204 -24.09 -31.45 -40.19
C MET A 204 -24.00 -31.05 -41.67
N GLY A 205 -23.15 -31.76 -42.41
CA GLY A 205 -23.52 -32.25 -43.74
C GLY A 205 -23.15 -31.39 -44.96
N GLY A 206 -22.35 -31.98 -45.84
CA GLY A 206 -22.70 -31.99 -47.27
C GLY A 206 -21.71 -31.33 -48.22
N MET A 207 -20.69 -32.10 -48.60
CA MET A 207 -20.39 -32.45 -50.00
C MET A 207 -20.09 -31.31 -51.01
N GLY A 208 -18.87 -31.35 -51.55
CA GLY A 208 -18.67 -31.15 -52.99
C GLY A 208 -17.55 -30.20 -53.42
N GLY A 209 -16.40 -30.78 -53.77
CA GLY A 209 -15.81 -30.55 -55.10
C GLY A 209 -14.77 -29.44 -55.29
N MET A 210 -13.55 -29.89 -55.60
CA MET A 210 -12.70 -29.39 -56.71
C MET A 210 -12.04 -28.02 -56.49
N GLY A 211 -10.73 -27.96 -56.20
CA GLY A 211 -9.64 -28.00 -57.20
C GLY A 211 -8.94 -26.64 -57.11
N GLY A 212 -7.70 -26.52 -56.64
CA GLY A 212 -6.51 -26.88 -57.38
C GLY A 212 -5.88 -25.62 -58.01
N MET A 213 -5.01 -24.92 -57.29
CA MET A 213 -3.87 -24.10 -57.77
C MET A 213 -3.32 -23.38 -56.54
N GLY A 214 -2.06 -23.52 -56.13
CA GLY A 214 -0.86 -23.34 -56.94
C GLY A 214 -0.12 -22.17 -56.30
N GLY A 215 0.98 -22.46 -55.59
CA GLY A 215 1.76 -21.43 -54.92
C GLY A 215 2.42 -20.45 -55.90
N MET A 216 2.76 -19.27 -55.39
CA MET A 216 3.96 -18.52 -55.80
C MET A 216 4.18 -17.33 -54.87
N MET A 217 5.42 -17.25 -54.38
CA MET A 217 6.21 -16.09 -53.95
C MET A 217 5.76 -15.31 -52.72
#